data_AF-A0A9D8XYH3-F1
#
_entry.id   AF-A0A9D8XYH3-F1
#
_cell.length_a   1.000
_cell.length_b   1.000
_cell.length_c   1.000
_cell.angle_alpha   90.00
_cell.angle_beta   90.00
_cell.angle_gamma   90.00
#
_symmetry.space_group_name_H-M   'P 1'
#
loop_
_entity.id
_entity.type
_entity.pdbx_description
1 polymer ?
#
loop_
_entity_poly.entity_id
_entity_poly.type
_entity_poly.pdbx_seq_one_letter_code
_entity_poly.pdbx_strand_id
1 'polypeptide(L)'
;MKSLHNAKLIWLICFFSLFAVTSAAQSYVVKKKKFDFIVGIDGDFKAAVKAANASSAERFYIFFPNGNYNIGTLTGNENQMTTYSRARTSFIGQSMDKVVIFNSAVNEGISISATLFLDKNADETYMQDLTLQNKSYVQGASANRFVALQDRGNKNVFKRVKLLSTQDTYYSTSGEDKSYWEEGEIHGTVDFICGGGDVLFNKCLIYLEERKNNVIAAPANDGKWGYVFRDCTIDGHPVNSGGYRLGRSWNNKASAVFINTTMKLLPTSAGWGDPMNVVPTRFAEFNSVDANGNVVDLSKRRSSYTKNSTTVNINPILSDYEAAQFTEHNVLGGWLPSNDCRQVSAPSAEINGRTLSWTDSDSALCYFVFKNDVYVANVTENSFELPYDATPTDYFTVRAANAMGGLGEASDAVSVSGSAEPVEPDFIFFYDNGETTSAASGGLENRWNCTDLGAEGYGWAITGRDDKAILYGADIVYEGSVYKTFKNSKGAQCTVYLPEGISAKKVHFIGYSNGETAACLTEVDGNQTNIPMHATTATENYATSPSVVSYKFDDAVCDSFSFTFSTTQVCFILAIEAEVGGCQTSGQKEIMKDVQKQNGNAVFDAFGRKTPHLRQNRIYIKNGMKFMFRN
;
A
#
# COMPACT_ATOMS: atom_id res chain seq x y z
N MET A 1 12.97 -73.98 -8.22
CA MET A 1 13.36 -72.56 -8.41
C MET A 1 12.23 -71.78 -9.07
N LYS A 2 11.20 -71.43 -8.29
CA LYS A 2 10.11 -70.49 -8.63
C LYS A 2 9.45 -70.14 -7.30
N SER A 3 10.05 -69.23 -6.52
CA SER A 3 9.50 -68.67 -5.27
C SER A 3 10.50 -67.71 -4.60
N LEU A 4 10.85 -66.60 -5.26
CA LEU A 4 11.60 -65.51 -4.59
C LEU A 4 11.51 -64.13 -5.27
N HIS A 5 10.67 -63.98 -6.30
CA HIS A 5 10.53 -62.72 -7.05
C HIS A 5 9.32 -61.85 -6.65
N ASN A 6 8.47 -62.29 -5.72
CA ASN A 6 7.26 -61.54 -5.32
C ASN A 6 7.28 -60.97 -3.88
N ALA A 7 8.42 -61.04 -3.18
CA ALA A 7 8.53 -60.53 -1.81
C ALA A 7 9.11 -59.10 -1.69
N LYS A 8 9.69 -58.54 -2.77
CA LYS A 8 10.26 -57.18 -2.77
C LYS A 8 9.32 -56.08 -3.27
N LEU A 9 8.17 -56.44 -3.84
CA LEU A 9 7.20 -55.46 -4.37
C LEU A 9 6.07 -55.13 -3.39
N ILE A 10 5.91 -55.92 -2.31
CA ILE A 10 4.84 -55.72 -1.30
C ILE A 10 5.35 -54.91 -0.09
N TRP A 11 6.67 -54.79 0.10
CA TRP A 11 7.26 -53.90 1.13
C TRP A 11 7.45 -52.45 0.65
N LEU A 12 7.25 -52.14 -0.64
CA LEU A 12 7.41 -50.80 -1.19
C LEU A 12 6.09 -50.01 -1.32
N ILE A 13 4.94 -50.64 -1.05
CA ILE A 13 3.60 -50.02 -1.19
C ILE A 13 2.91 -49.79 0.18
N CYS A 14 3.42 -50.36 1.27
CA CYS A 14 2.83 -50.23 2.61
C CYS A 14 3.49 -49.18 3.53
N PHE A 15 4.42 -48.35 3.04
CA PHE A 15 5.03 -47.26 3.84
C PHE A 15 4.69 -45.84 3.36
N PHE A 16 3.82 -45.70 2.35
CA PHE A 16 3.45 -44.40 1.77
C PHE A 16 1.97 -44.03 1.92
N SER A 17 1.23 -44.71 2.80
CA SER A 17 -0.21 -44.50 2.93
C SER A 17 -0.71 -44.53 4.37
N LEU A 18 -0.16 -43.69 5.27
CA LEU A 18 -0.89 -43.26 6.48
C LEU A 18 -0.23 -42.08 7.23
N PHE A 19 0.03 -40.98 6.54
CA PHE A 19 0.08 -39.65 7.19
C PHE A 19 -0.56 -38.62 6.26
N ALA A 20 -1.83 -38.85 5.92
CA ALA A 20 -2.73 -37.72 5.72
C ALA A 20 -2.96 -37.12 7.11
N VAL A 21 -1.98 -36.36 7.61
CA VAL A 21 -2.28 -35.34 8.60
C VAL A 21 -3.15 -34.36 7.84
N THR A 22 -4.47 -34.52 7.95
CA THR A 22 -5.35 -33.40 7.77
C THR A 22 -4.90 -32.39 8.81
N SER A 23 -4.02 -31.46 8.42
CA SER A 23 -3.82 -30.25 9.21
C SER A 23 -5.17 -29.57 9.17
N ALA A 24 -5.99 -29.83 10.19
CA ALA A 24 -6.97 -28.85 10.61
C ALA A 24 -6.15 -27.57 10.73
N ALA A 25 -6.32 -26.66 9.77
CA ALA A 25 -5.68 -25.37 9.81
C ALA A 25 -6.11 -24.79 11.14
N GLN A 26 -5.18 -24.69 12.09
CA GLN A 26 -5.46 -24.05 13.35
C GLN A 26 -5.81 -22.62 12.99
N SER A 27 -7.11 -22.31 13.02
CA SER A 27 -7.62 -20.99 12.73
C SER A 27 -7.17 -20.13 13.89
N TYR A 28 -6.06 -19.42 13.70
CA TYR A 28 -5.67 -18.36 14.60
C TYR A 28 -6.68 -17.25 14.38
N VAL A 29 -7.53 -17.01 15.37
CA VAL A 29 -8.43 -15.86 15.36
C VAL A 29 -7.55 -14.62 15.46
N VAL A 30 -7.48 -13.87 14.37
CA VAL A 30 -6.73 -12.62 14.27
C VAL A 30 -7.63 -11.49 14.75
N LYS A 31 -7.12 -10.68 15.69
CA LYS A 31 -7.83 -9.47 16.12
C LYS A 31 -7.88 -8.50 14.93
N LYS A 32 -9.10 -8.26 14.42
CA LYS A 32 -9.34 -7.33 13.32
C LYS A 32 -8.74 -5.96 13.59
N LYS A 33 -8.00 -5.42 12.62
CA LYS A 33 -7.34 -4.12 12.73
C LYS A 33 -7.11 -3.54 11.33
N LYS A 34 -7.39 -2.25 11.17
CA LYS A 34 -6.95 -1.48 10.00
C LYS A 34 -5.43 -1.27 10.03
N PHE A 35 -4.85 -1.01 8.86
CA PHE A 35 -3.46 -0.57 8.75
C PHE A 35 -3.27 0.76 9.47
N ASP A 36 -2.06 0.96 10.01
CA ASP A 36 -1.74 2.16 10.78
C ASP A 36 -1.34 3.34 9.88
N PHE A 37 -0.84 3.05 8.67
CA PHE A 37 -0.41 4.08 7.72
C PHE A 37 -0.49 3.61 6.27
N ILE A 38 -1.11 4.42 5.41
CA ILE A 38 -1.18 4.24 3.97
C ILE A 38 -0.34 5.32 3.28
N VAL A 39 0.77 4.93 2.67
CA VAL A 39 1.69 5.88 2.02
C VAL A 39 1.03 6.53 0.80
N GLY A 40 1.06 7.86 0.74
CA GLY A 40 0.41 8.68 -0.27
C GLY A 40 -0.99 9.17 0.12
N ILE A 41 -1.65 8.51 1.08
CA ILE A 41 -2.95 8.93 1.62
C ILE A 41 -2.75 9.62 2.98
N ASP A 42 -2.11 8.94 3.93
CA ASP A 42 -1.85 9.48 5.28
C ASP A 42 -0.59 10.38 5.32
N GLY A 43 0.18 10.38 4.23
CA GLY A 43 1.41 11.15 4.07
C GLY A 43 2.50 10.36 3.35
N ASP A 44 3.69 10.93 3.26
CA ASP A 44 4.85 10.28 2.67
C ASP A 44 5.51 9.25 3.62
N PHE A 45 6.58 8.61 3.16
CA PHE A 45 7.30 7.64 3.98
C PHE A 45 7.93 8.26 5.24
N LYS A 46 8.33 9.55 5.20
CA LYS A 46 8.86 10.24 6.37
C LYS A 46 7.80 10.39 7.45
N ALA A 47 6.56 10.71 7.06
CA ALA A 47 5.42 10.73 7.95
C ALA A 47 5.13 9.32 8.51
N ALA A 48 5.22 8.28 7.69
CA ALA A 48 5.06 6.89 8.13
C ALA A 48 6.08 6.50 9.21
N VAL A 49 7.37 6.83 9.03
CA VAL A 49 8.42 6.56 10.01
C VAL A 49 8.14 7.32 11.32
N LYS A 50 7.75 8.59 11.23
CA LYS A 50 7.39 9.40 12.41
C LYS A 50 6.21 8.77 13.17
N ALA A 51 5.15 8.37 12.47
CA ALA A 51 3.97 7.75 13.06
C ALA A 51 4.32 6.40 13.71
N ALA A 52 5.13 5.58 13.05
CA ALA A 52 5.58 4.30 13.57
C ALA A 52 6.35 4.47 14.90
N ASN A 53 7.28 5.42 14.95
CA ASN A 53 8.09 5.69 16.15
C ASN A 53 7.28 6.26 17.32
N ALA A 54 6.16 6.93 17.05
CA ALA A 54 5.26 7.45 18.08
C ALA A 54 4.23 6.41 18.57
N SER A 55 4.09 5.29 17.86
CA SER A 55 3.05 4.30 18.13
C SER A 55 3.43 3.34 19.26
N SER A 56 2.49 3.10 20.17
CA SER A 56 2.56 2.04 21.20
C SER A 56 2.05 0.69 20.72
N ALA A 57 1.63 0.56 19.45
CA ALA A 57 1.16 -0.70 18.89
C ALA A 57 2.27 -1.76 18.91
N GLU A 58 1.91 -3.00 19.23
CA GLU A 58 2.87 -4.11 19.22
C GLU A 58 3.51 -4.30 17.84
N ARG A 59 2.68 -4.24 16.79
CA ARG A 59 3.08 -4.24 15.38
C ARG A 59 2.47 -3.04 14.65
N PHE A 60 3.29 -2.38 13.83
CA PHE A 60 2.88 -1.23 13.01
C PHE A 60 2.84 -1.62 11.54
N TYR A 61 1.70 -1.37 10.89
CA TYR A 61 1.44 -1.78 9.51
C TYR A 61 1.50 -0.58 8.57
N ILE A 62 2.43 -0.61 7.62
CA ILE A 62 2.60 0.39 6.57
C ILE A 62 2.22 -0.25 5.24
N PHE A 63 1.27 0.35 4.53
CA PHE A 63 0.89 -0.07 3.18
C PHE A 63 1.43 0.89 2.13
N PHE A 64 1.93 0.33 1.03
CA PHE A 64 2.34 1.04 -0.16
C PHE A 64 1.44 0.64 -1.32
N PRO A 65 0.52 1.52 -1.77
CA PRO A 65 -0.14 1.37 -3.06
C PRO A 65 0.89 1.24 -4.21
N ASN A 66 0.44 0.79 -5.39
CA ASN A 66 1.31 0.78 -6.57
C ASN A 66 1.92 2.18 -6.81
N GLY A 67 3.24 2.25 -6.99
CA GLY A 67 3.94 3.53 -7.06
C GLY A 67 5.45 3.42 -6.96
N ASN A 68 6.11 4.56 -7.18
CA ASN A 68 7.56 4.72 -7.06
C ASN A 68 7.86 5.67 -5.90
N TYR A 69 8.65 5.21 -4.92
CA TYR A 69 8.90 5.90 -3.67
C TYR A 69 10.39 6.17 -3.48
N ASN A 70 10.82 7.42 -3.69
CA ASN A 70 12.21 7.82 -3.45
C ASN A 70 12.44 8.09 -1.95
N ILE A 71 12.68 7.05 -1.17
CA ILE A 71 12.94 7.20 0.27
C ILE A 71 14.32 7.77 0.54
N GLY A 72 15.29 7.59 -0.37
CA GLY A 72 16.64 8.12 -0.24
C GLY A 72 16.68 9.63 -0.07
N THR A 73 15.95 10.38 -0.91
CA THR A 73 15.86 11.83 -0.80
C THR A 73 14.96 12.29 0.36
N LEU A 74 13.95 11.51 0.74
CA LEU A 74 12.98 11.89 1.78
C LEU A 74 13.50 11.66 3.21
N THR A 75 14.18 10.54 3.43
CA THR A 75 14.57 10.05 4.76
C THR A 75 16.04 9.64 4.86
N GLY A 76 16.79 9.65 3.75
CA GLY A 76 18.19 9.26 3.75
C GLY A 76 19.11 10.31 4.37
N ASN A 77 20.30 9.85 4.77
CA ASN A 77 21.41 10.73 5.15
C ASN A 77 22.03 11.43 3.91
N GLU A 78 23.19 12.07 4.07
CA GLU A 78 23.91 12.72 2.96
C GLU A 78 24.20 11.78 1.77
N ASN A 79 24.29 10.47 2.01
CA ASN A 79 24.49 9.45 0.98
C ASN A 79 23.17 8.83 0.50
N GLN A 80 22.02 9.40 0.88
CA GLN A 80 20.68 8.88 0.63
C GLN A 80 20.41 7.48 1.21
N MET A 81 21.13 7.09 2.27
CA MET A 81 20.87 5.85 2.99
C MET A 81 19.78 6.07 4.04
N THR A 82 18.63 5.41 3.87
CA THR A 82 17.53 5.48 4.83
C THR A 82 17.71 4.45 5.93
N THR A 83 17.67 4.89 7.20
CA THR A 83 17.74 3.99 8.36
C THR A 83 16.36 3.82 9.00
N TYR A 84 16.01 2.58 9.35
CA TYR A 84 14.79 2.24 10.08
C TYR A 84 15.13 1.36 11.29
N SER A 85 14.59 1.72 12.46
CA SER A 85 15.02 1.15 13.75
C SER A 85 13.90 0.56 14.58
N ARG A 86 12.64 0.60 14.12
CA ARG A 86 11.51 0.13 14.91
C ARG A 86 11.31 -1.37 14.71
N ALA A 87 11.32 -2.14 15.79
CA ALA A 87 10.95 -3.55 15.76
C ALA A 87 9.48 -3.76 15.37
N ARG A 88 9.15 -4.95 14.86
CA ARG A 88 7.78 -5.38 14.54
C ARG A 88 7.05 -4.39 13.64
N THR A 89 7.67 -4.03 12.53
CA THR A 89 7.02 -3.25 11.48
C THR A 89 6.74 -4.16 10.29
N SER A 90 5.54 -4.01 9.72
CA SER A 90 5.15 -4.65 8.47
C SER A 90 5.14 -3.62 7.34
N PHE A 91 5.96 -3.85 6.31
CA PHE A 91 5.95 -3.07 5.06
C PHE A 91 5.27 -3.91 3.98
N ILE A 92 4.06 -3.52 3.60
CA ILE A 92 3.23 -4.30 2.68
C ILE A 92 3.02 -3.47 1.42
N GLY A 93 3.51 -3.95 0.29
CA GLY A 93 3.17 -3.36 -0.99
C GLY A 93 1.89 -3.97 -1.55
N GLN A 94 1.25 -3.24 -2.46
CA GLN A 94 0.17 -3.75 -3.26
C GLN A 94 0.64 -4.85 -4.23
N SER A 95 1.86 -4.74 -4.77
CA SER A 95 2.41 -5.64 -5.76
C SER A 95 3.93 -5.56 -5.79
N MET A 96 4.59 -6.72 -5.82
CA MET A 96 6.05 -6.84 -5.90
C MET A 96 6.64 -6.01 -7.06
N ASP A 97 6.02 -6.06 -8.24
CA ASP A 97 6.55 -5.43 -9.44
C ASP A 97 6.18 -3.95 -9.61
N LYS A 98 5.07 -3.52 -8.98
CA LYS A 98 4.53 -2.16 -9.16
C LYS A 98 4.80 -1.23 -7.97
N VAL A 99 5.25 -1.76 -6.84
CA VAL A 99 5.71 -0.98 -5.69
C VAL A 99 7.24 -0.95 -5.69
N VAL A 100 7.82 0.18 -6.08
CA VAL A 100 9.28 0.35 -6.15
C VAL A 100 9.71 1.39 -5.14
N ILE A 101 10.35 0.95 -4.06
CA ILE A 101 10.96 1.79 -3.03
C ILE A 101 12.44 1.91 -3.36
N PHE A 102 12.95 3.13 -3.54
CA PHE A 102 14.29 3.33 -4.07
C PHE A 102 15.07 4.48 -3.43
N ASN A 103 16.39 4.44 -3.64
CA ASN A 103 17.30 5.57 -3.50
C ASN A 103 18.25 5.64 -4.70
N SER A 104 19.04 6.71 -4.76
CA SER A 104 20.21 6.84 -5.64
C SER A 104 21.39 7.29 -4.79
N ALA A 105 22.05 6.34 -4.12
CA ALA A 105 23.19 6.62 -3.25
C ALA A 105 24.30 7.37 -3.98
N VAL A 106 24.86 8.41 -3.34
CA VAL A 106 25.82 9.32 -3.97
C VAL A 106 27.20 8.66 -4.09
N ASN A 107 27.64 8.02 -3.01
CA ASN A 107 28.92 7.36 -2.87
C ASN A 107 28.74 5.85 -2.79
N GLU A 108 29.67 5.15 -3.41
CA GLU A 108 29.78 3.70 -3.40
C GLU A 108 30.26 3.20 -2.03
N GLY A 109 29.68 2.11 -1.53
CA GLY A 109 30.12 1.49 -0.29
C GLY A 109 29.05 0.63 0.39
N ILE A 110 29.44 -0.56 0.80
CA ILE A 110 28.55 -1.57 1.39
C ILE A 110 27.82 -1.11 2.67
N SER A 111 28.45 -0.28 3.51
CA SER A 111 27.88 0.15 4.80
C SER A 111 27.23 1.54 4.77
N ILE A 112 27.17 2.19 3.60
CA ILE A 112 26.72 3.59 3.50
C ILE A 112 25.70 3.84 2.39
N SER A 113 25.38 2.84 1.56
CA SER A 113 24.60 3.04 0.33
C SER A 113 23.18 2.47 0.36
N ALA A 114 22.82 1.71 1.40
CA ALA A 114 21.57 0.95 1.44
C ALA A 114 20.32 1.79 1.09
N THR A 115 19.45 1.29 0.21
CA THR A 115 18.12 1.89 0.03
C THR A 115 17.37 1.90 1.35
N LEU A 116 17.36 0.75 2.01
CA LEU A 116 16.83 0.61 3.36
C LEU A 116 17.85 -0.12 4.24
N PHE A 117 18.27 0.54 5.31
CA PHE A 117 19.06 -0.04 6.38
C PHE A 117 18.14 -0.33 7.57
N LEU A 118 17.84 -1.60 7.80
CA LEU A 118 17.22 -2.09 9.03
C LEU A 118 18.34 -2.25 10.07
N ASP A 119 18.35 -1.40 11.08
CA ASP A 119 19.37 -1.49 12.12
C ASP A 119 19.10 -2.65 13.10
N LYS A 120 19.98 -2.82 14.10
CA LYS A 120 19.90 -3.88 15.11
C LYS A 120 18.66 -3.86 16.01
N ASN A 121 17.86 -2.79 15.94
CA ASN A 121 16.62 -2.66 16.71
C ASN A 121 15.40 -2.99 15.84
N ALA A 122 15.56 -3.13 14.53
CA ALA A 122 14.49 -3.46 13.58
C ALA A 122 14.25 -4.98 13.50
N ASP A 123 14.07 -5.61 14.65
CA ASP A 123 13.76 -7.03 14.80
C ASP A 123 12.32 -7.33 14.36
N GLU A 124 12.07 -8.56 13.93
CA GLU A 124 10.73 -9.05 13.55
C GLU A 124 10.03 -8.19 12.48
N THR A 125 10.83 -7.58 11.60
CA THR A 125 10.33 -6.87 10.42
C THR A 125 9.71 -7.87 9.44
N TYR A 126 8.56 -7.52 8.89
CA TYR A 126 7.91 -8.31 7.84
C TYR A 126 7.75 -7.45 6.59
N MET A 127 8.22 -7.93 5.45
CA MET A 127 8.05 -7.27 4.16
C MET A 127 7.34 -8.20 3.20
N GLN A 128 6.35 -7.68 2.47
CA GLN A 128 5.67 -8.43 1.44
C GLN A 128 5.29 -7.58 0.23
N ASP A 129 5.38 -8.17 -0.96
CA ASP A 129 4.85 -7.63 -2.21
C ASP A 129 5.41 -6.24 -2.57
N LEU A 130 6.73 -6.06 -2.48
CA LEU A 130 7.40 -4.81 -2.86
C LEU A 130 8.80 -5.04 -3.46
N THR A 131 9.30 -4.04 -4.17
CA THR A 131 10.68 -3.96 -4.66
C THR A 131 11.47 -2.93 -3.87
N LEU A 132 12.66 -3.30 -3.40
CA LEU A 132 13.70 -2.36 -2.95
C LEU A 132 14.77 -2.24 -4.05
N GLN A 133 15.05 -1.02 -4.48
CA GLN A 133 15.98 -0.76 -5.56
C GLN A 133 16.99 0.32 -5.20
N ASN A 134 18.27 0.00 -5.31
CA ASN A 134 19.31 1.02 -5.36
C ASN A 134 19.63 1.32 -6.82
N LYS A 135 19.28 2.53 -7.28
CA LYS A 135 19.41 2.95 -8.68
C LYS A 135 20.81 3.43 -9.05
N SER A 136 21.74 3.46 -8.09
CA SER A 136 23.10 3.92 -8.35
C SER A 136 23.93 2.88 -9.10
N TYR A 137 24.73 3.37 -10.04
CA TYR A 137 25.67 2.60 -10.82
C TYR A 137 26.75 3.53 -11.37
N VAL A 138 28.01 3.11 -11.32
CA VAL A 138 29.15 3.83 -11.87
C VAL A 138 29.76 3.02 -13.01
N GLN A 139 29.69 3.56 -14.22
CA GLN A 139 30.25 2.93 -15.41
C GLN A 139 31.78 2.85 -15.29
N GLY A 140 32.34 1.67 -15.56
CA GLY A 140 33.79 1.44 -15.55
C GLY A 140 34.42 1.36 -14.16
N ALA A 141 33.64 1.45 -13.08
CA ALA A 141 34.14 1.23 -11.73
C ALA A 141 34.60 -0.22 -11.53
N SER A 142 35.67 -0.40 -10.74
CA SER A 142 36.18 -1.73 -10.39
C SER A 142 35.21 -2.51 -9.50
N ALA A 143 34.39 -1.81 -8.72
CA ALA A 143 33.31 -2.30 -7.89
C ALA A 143 32.10 -1.33 -7.99
N ASN A 144 30.90 -1.85 -7.73
CA ASN A 144 29.66 -1.06 -7.71
C ASN A 144 28.86 -1.46 -6.46
N ARG A 145 29.43 -1.28 -5.26
CA ARG A 145 28.78 -1.67 -3.99
C ARG A 145 27.67 -0.68 -3.65
N PHE A 146 26.47 -0.97 -4.15
CA PHE A 146 25.26 -0.21 -3.92
C PHE A 146 24.23 -1.17 -3.34
N VAL A 147 23.99 -1.05 -2.03
CA VAL A 147 23.14 -2.01 -1.32
C VAL A 147 21.68 -1.65 -1.54
N ALA A 148 20.81 -2.62 -1.82
CA ALA A 148 19.36 -2.41 -1.79
C ALA A 148 18.84 -2.55 -0.36
N LEU A 149 19.19 -3.65 0.31
CA LEU A 149 18.79 -3.91 1.69
C LEU A 149 20.01 -4.26 2.55
N GLN A 150 20.22 -3.47 3.60
CA GLN A 150 21.12 -3.83 4.69
C GLN A 150 20.27 -4.23 5.90
N ASP A 151 20.38 -5.49 6.30
CA ASP A 151 19.55 -6.10 7.35
C ASP A 151 20.41 -6.41 8.57
N ARG A 152 20.15 -5.78 9.72
CA ARG A 152 20.82 -6.07 11.00
C ARG A 152 19.86 -6.50 12.09
N GLY A 153 18.58 -6.66 11.77
CA GLY A 153 17.61 -7.17 12.71
C GLY A 153 17.68 -8.69 12.83
N ASN A 154 16.96 -9.20 13.81
CA ASN A 154 16.75 -10.61 14.04
C ASN A 154 15.29 -10.99 13.76
N LYS A 155 15.10 -12.18 13.18
CA LYS A 155 13.81 -12.73 12.78
C LYS A 155 13.07 -11.89 11.75
N ASN A 156 13.81 -11.32 10.80
CA ASN A 156 13.22 -10.56 9.69
C ASN A 156 12.74 -11.48 8.57
N VAL A 157 11.56 -11.17 8.02
CA VAL A 157 10.86 -11.96 6.99
C VAL A 157 10.65 -11.13 5.73
N PHE A 158 11.02 -11.70 4.59
CA PHE A 158 10.89 -11.09 3.27
C PHE A 158 10.17 -12.06 2.32
N LYS A 159 8.84 -11.90 2.17
CA LYS A 159 8.01 -12.74 1.31
C LYS A 159 7.67 -12.02 0.02
N ARG A 160 7.98 -12.57 -1.16
CA ARG A 160 7.73 -11.88 -2.45
C ARG A 160 8.26 -10.45 -2.45
N VAL A 161 9.50 -10.32 -1.98
CA VAL A 161 10.28 -9.09 -2.01
C VAL A 161 11.31 -9.20 -3.12
N LYS A 162 11.41 -8.15 -3.93
CA LYS A 162 12.41 -8.04 -5.00
C LYS A 162 13.51 -7.08 -4.60
N LEU A 163 14.76 -7.50 -4.67
CA LEU A 163 15.92 -6.64 -4.50
C LEU A 163 16.61 -6.41 -5.83
N LEU A 164 16.74 -5.14 -6.21
CA LEU A 164 17.42 -4.72 -7.44
C LEU A 164 18.63 -3.85 -7.11
N SER A 165 19.82 -4.39 -7.35
CA SER A 165 21.04 -3.57 -7.43
C SER A 165 22.17 -4.29 -8.17
N THR A 166 23.42 -3.92 -7.89
CA THR A 166 24.60 -4.38 -8.61
C THR A 166 25.47 -5.26 -7.72
N GLN A 167 26.56 -4.76 -7.15
CA GLN A 167 27.39 -5.52 -6.21
C GLN A 167 26.90 -5.28 -4.77
N ASP A 168 26.94 -6.32 -3.94
CA ASP A 168 26.49 -6.30 -2.53
C ASP A 168 24.98 -5.99 -2.34
N THR A 169 24.10 -6.40 -3.26
CA THR A 169 22.65 -6.06 -3.25
C THR A 169 21.95 -6.30 -1.91
N TYR A 170 22.16 -7.47 -1.30
CA TYR A 170 21.66 -7.82 0.04
C TYR A 170 22.84 -7.97 1.00
N TYR A 171 22.90 -7.08 1.98
CA TYR A 171 23.86 -7.15 3.07
C TYR A 171 23.16 -7.66 4.34
N SER A 172 23.14 -8.98 4.51
CA SER A 172 22.45 -9.69 5.58
C SER A 172 23.03 -9.42 6.97
N THR A 173 22.34 -9.96 7.98
CA THR A 173 22.63 -9.79 9.41
C THR A 173 24.00 -10.33 9.85
N SER A 174 24.26 -10.42 11.15
CA SER A 174 25.54 -10.88 11.70
C SER A 174 25.32 -11.78 12.91
N GLY A 175 26.37 -12.39 13.46
CA GLY A 175 26.21 -13.22 14.66
C GLY A 175 25.34 -14.45 14.40
N GLU A 176 24.43 -14.72 15.34
CA GLU A 176 23.46 -15.83 15.32
C GLU A 176 22.03 -15.38 14.92
N ASP A 177 21.90 -14.13 14.47
CA ASP A 177 20.63 -13.55 14.03
C ASP A 177 20.13 -14.23 12.76
N LYS A 178 18.81 -14.15 12.56
CA LYS A 178 18.08 -14.99 11.60
C LYS A 178 17.26 -14.14 10.65
N SER A 179 17.28 -14.52 9.38
CA SER A 179 16.41 -13.92 8.37
C SER A 179 15.80 -15.00 7.48
N TYR A 180 14.57 -14.77 7.02
CA TYR A 180 13.83 -15.70 6.18
C TYR A 180 13.34 -15.02 4.92
N TRP A 181 13.62 -15.64 3.78
CA TRP A 181 13.14 -15.22 2.47
C TRP A 181 12.24 -16.30 1.89
N GLU A 182 11.10 -15.91 1.33
CA GLU A 182 10.16 -16.82 0.67
C GLU A 182 9.65 -16.22 -0.64
N GLU A 183 9.81 -16.94 -1.75
CA GLU A 183 9.26 -16.53 -3.06
C GLU A 183 9.73 -15.12 -3.53
N GLY A 184 10.87 -14.65 -3.02
CA GLY A 184 11.47 -13.37 -3.38
C GLY A 184 12.42 -13.46 -4.57
N GLU A 185 12.84 -12.30 -5.08
CA GLU A 185 13.82 -12.18 -6.17
C GLU A 185 15.02 -11.35 -5.71
N ILE A 186 16.24 -11.84 -5.90
CA ILE A 186 17.46 -11.12 -5.54
C ILE A 186 18.36 -11.00 -6.77
N HIS A 187 18.48 -9.77 -7.27
CA HIS A 187 19.25 -9.45 -8.47
C HIS A 187 20.60 -8.83 -8.12
N GLY A 188 21.65 -9.26 -8.81
CA GLY A 188 22.94 -8.60 -8.66
C GLY A 188 24.06 -9.23 -9.46
N THR A 189 25.29 -8.79 -9.15
CA THR A 189 26.49 -9.09 -9.92
C THR A 189 27.55 -9.83 -9.09
N VAL A 190 28.35 -9.10 -8.32
CA VAL A 190 29.40 -9.64 -7.45
C VAL A 190 28.90 -9.64 -6.02
N ASP A 191 29.14 -10.73 -5.30
CA ASP A 191 28.89 -10.89 -3.87
C ASP A 191 27.51 -10.36 -3.43
N PHE A 192 26.52 -10.47 -4.31
CA PHE A 192 25.29 -9.70 -4.16
C PHE A 192 24.39 -10.21 -3.03
N ILE A 193 24.73 -11.35 -2.43
CA ILE A 193 24.25 -11.81 -1.14
C ILE A 193 25.47 -11.94 -0.22
N CYS A 194 25.65 -11.01 0.70
CA CYS A 194 26.83 -10.95 1.56
C CYS A 194 26.47 -10.58 3.00
N GLY A 195 27.40 -10.81 3.93
CA GLY A 195 27.16 -10.63 5.36
C GLY A 195 27.14 -11.96 6.11
N GLY A 196 26.51 -11.99 7.27
CA GLY A 196 26.44 -13.15 8.15
C GLY A 196 25.02 -13.54 8.53
N GLY A 197 24.90 -14.21 9.69
CA GLY A 197 23.64 -14.75 10.20
C GLY A 197 23.29 -16.14 9.67
N ASP A 198 22.21 -16.70 10.20
CA ASP A 198 21.56 -17.89 9.68
C ASP A 198 20.38 -17.44 8.78
N VAL A 199 20.58 -17.48 7.47
CA VAL A 199 19.59 -16.98 6.49
C VAL A 199 19.09 -18.14 5.64
N LEU A 200 17.77 -18.32 5.64
CA LEU A 200 17.10 -19.31 4.80
C LEU A 200 16.41 -18.61 3.64
N PHE A 201 16.89 -18.89 2.43
CA PHE A 201 16.25 -18.52 1.18
C PHE A 201 15.41 -19.70 0.68
N ASN A 202 14.09 -19.54 0.67
CA ASN A 202 13.14 -20.58 0.32
C ASN A 202 12.39 -20.21 -0.96
N LYS A 203 12.55 -21.01 -2.02
CA LYS A 203 11.85 -20.77 -3.30
C LYS A 203 12.13 -19.40 -3.92
N CYS A 204 13.32 -18.85 -3.67
CA CYS A 204 13.71 -17.55 -4.23
C CYS A 204 14.25 -17.69 -5.66
N LEU A 205 14.06 -16.65 -6.46
CA LEU A 205 14.82 -16.42 -7.68
C LEU A 205 16.11 -15.67 -7.35
N ILE A 206 17.22 -16.24 -7.75
CA ILE A 206 18.55 -15.64 -7.63
C ILE A 206 19.00 -15.26 -9.04
N TYR A 207 18.97 -13.96 -9.35
CA TYR A 207 19.11 -13.47 -10.72
C TYR A 207 20.46 -12.78 -10.95
N LEU A 208 21.23 -13.30 -11.90
CA LEU A 208 22.54 -12.81 -12.27
C LEU A 208 22.40 -11.71 -13.34
N GLU A 209 22.65 -10.47 -12.93
CA GLU A 209 22.66 -9.30 -13.81
C GLU A 209 23.80 -9.37 -14.85
N GLU A 210 23.73 -8.55 -15.89
CA GLU A 210 24.65 -8.61 -17.03
C GLU A 210 26.09 -8.22 -16.69
N ARG A 211 26.88 -9.19 -16.20
CA ARG A 211 28.32 -9.02 -15.93
C ARG A 211 29.03 -10.38 -15.93
N LYS A 212 30.20 -10.46 -16.58
CA LYS A 212 31.04 -11.68 -16.52
C LYS A 212 31.59 -11.92 -15.12
N ASN A 213 31.76 -13.18 -14.74
CA ASN A 213 32.35 -13.58 -13.45
C ASN A 213 31.58 -13.06 -12.23
N ASN A 214 30.26 -13.16 -12.28
CA ASN A 214 29.41 -12.91 -11.11
C ASN A 214 29.67 -13.92 -9.98
N VAL A 215 29.34 -13.51 -8.76
CA VAL A 215 29.44 -14.34 -7.56
C VAL A 215 28.17 -14.12 -6.76
N ILE A 216 27.46 -15.21 -6.45
CA ILE A 216 26.18 -15.12 -5.75
C ILE A 216 26.39 -14.76 -4.28
N ALA A 217 27.10 -15.61 -3.53
CA ALA A 217 27.21 -15.47 -2.09
C ALA A 217 28.63 -15.12 -1.60
N ALA A 218 28.72 -14.21 -0.64
CA ALA A 218 29.93 -13.90 0.12
C ALA A 218 29.66 -13.99 1.63
N PRO A 219 29.52 -15.21 2.19
CA PRO A 219 29.18 -15.40 3.59
C PRO A 219 30.33 -15.05 4.54
N ALA A 220 29.95 -14.44 5.67
CA ALA A 220 30.76 -14.01 6.81
C ALA A 220 30.07 -14.41 8.13
N ASN A 221 29.66 -15.68 8.23
CA ASN A 221 28.75 -16.14 9.28
C ASN A 221 29.45 -16.44 10.61
N ASP A 222 28.75 -16.20 11.71
CA ASP A 222 29.15 -16.69 13.04
C ASP A 222 28.20 -17.79 13.56
N GLY A 223 26.95 -17.79 13.04
CA GLY A 223 25.89 -18.77 13.27
C GLY A 223 26.22 -20.19 12.82
N LYS A 224 25.27 -21.10 13.10
CA LYS A 224 25.49 -22.54 12.94
C LYS A 224 25.35 -23.00 11.48
N TRP A 225 24.49 -22.35 10.71
CA TRP A 225 24.06 -22.81 9.39
C TRP A 225 24.61 -21.92 8.27
N GLY A 226 24.64 -20.61 8.49
CA GLY A 226 25.00 -19.64 7.47
C GLY A 226 23.88 -19.48 6.44
N TYR A 227 24.26 -19.42 5.15
CA TYR A 227 23.27 -19.29 4.09
C TYR A 227 22.76 -20.64 3.60
N VAL A 228 21.44 -20.78 3.56
CA VAL A 228 20.77 -21.98 3.06
C VAL A 228 19.82 -21.57 1.94
N PHE A 229 20.14 -21.97 0.72
CA PHE A 229 19.28 -21.79 -0.45
C PHE A 229 18.52 -23.09 -0.69
N ARG A 230 17.20 -23.09 -0.49
CA ARG A 230 16.35 -24.27 -0.56
C ARG A 230 15.25 -24.07 -1.60
N ASP A 231 15.15 -25.02 -2.54
CA ASP A 231 14.17 -25.01 -3.62
C ASP A 231 14.23 -23.73 -4.48
N CYS A 232 15.40 -23.07 -4.51
CA CYS A 232 15.61 -21.83 -5.25
C CYS A 232 15.83 -22.07 -6.75
N THR A 233 15.66 -21.02 -7.54
CA THR A 233 16.05 -20.99 -8.95
C THR A 233 17.20 -20.00 -9.16
N ILE A 234 18.23 -20.40 -9.90
CA ILE A 234 19.29 -19.51 -10.38
C ILE A 234 19.05 -19.26 -11.88
N ASP A 235 18.96 -17.99 -12.26
CA ASP A 235 18.77 -17.52 -13.63
C ASP A 235 19.63 -16.26 -13.89
N GLY A 236 19.60 -15.72 -15.10
CA GLY A 236 20.20 -14.43 -15.39
C GLY A 236 20.52 -14.20 -16.86
N HIS A 237 21.38 -13.23 -17.13
CA HIS A 237 21.78 -12.93 -18.50
C HIS A 237 22.65 -14.05 -19.10
N PRO A 238 22.55 -14.33 -20.42
CA PRO A 238 23.30 -15.40 -21.08
C PRO A 238 24.83 -15.36 -20.88
N VAL A 239 25.39 -14.16 -20.74
CA VAL A 239 26.83 -13.93 -20.47
C VAL A 239 27.34 -14.62 -19.19
N ASN A 240 26.43 -14.96 -18.27
CA ASN A 240 26.76 -15.61 -17.02
C ASN A 240 26.97 -17.12 -17.15
N SER A 241 26.45 -17.76 -18.20
CA SER A 241 26.48 -19.22 -18.34
C SER A 241 27.92 -19.77 -18.32
N GLY A 242 28.19 -20.69 -17.40
CA GLY A 242 29.51 -21.29 -17.19
C GLY A 242 30.56 -20.34 -16.58
N GLY A 243 30.19 -19.10 -16.24
CA GLY A 243 31.13 -18.05 -15.82
C GLY A 243 30.98 -17.58 -14.36
N TYR A 244 29.82 -17.80 -13.74
CA TYR A 244 29.58 -17.36 -12.36
C TYR A 244 30.00 -18.41 -11.32
N ARG A 245 30.09 -17.97 -10.06
CA ARG A 245 30.39 -18.81 -8.89
C ARG A 245 29.24 -18.77 -7.88
N LEU A 246 28.96 -19.89 -7.24
CA LEU A 246 27.92 -20.02 -6.20
C LEU A 246 28.27 -19.19 -4.95
N GLY A 247 29.56 -19.05 -4.65
CA GLY A 247 30.02 -18.14 -3.62
C GLY A 247 31.52 -18.18 -3.40
N ARG A 248 32.00 -17.29 -2.53
CA ARG A 248 33.39 -17.25 -2.04
C ARG A 248 33.43 -16.83 -0.57
N SER A 249 34.37 -17.36 0.20
CA SER A 249 34.39 -17.19 1.65
C SER A 249 34.90 -15.81 2.06
N TRP A 250 33.98 -14.95 2.52
CA TRP A 250 34.32 -13.59 2.94
C TRP A 250 35.05 -13.59 4.27
N ASN A 251 34.39 -13.99 5.36
CA ASN A 251 34.98 -13.91 6.69
C ASN A 251 34.42 -14.99 7.63
N ASN A 252 34.91 -15.03 8.88
CA ASN A 252 34.39 -15.87 9.97
C ASN A 252 34.21 -17.35 9.55
N LYS A 253 33.07 -17.97 9.88
CA LYS A 253 32.70 -19.33 9.47
C LYS A 253 31.89 -19.29 8.17
N ALA A 254 32.52 -18.81 7.11
CA ALA A 254 31.90 -18.75 5.78
C ALA A 254 31.24 -20.09 5.40
N SER A 255 29.91 -20.07 5.33
CA SER A 255 29.05 -21.25 5.09
C SER A 255 27.92 -20.90 4.14
N ALA A 256 27.75 -21.70 3.09
CA ALA A 256 26.63 -21.61 2.17
C ALA A 256 26.29 -22.99 1.61
N VAL A 257 24.99 -23.31 1.51
CA VAL A 257 24.52 -24.53 0.87
C VAL A 257 23.38 -24.28 -0.11
N PHE A 258 23.35 -25.05 -1.18
CA PHE A 258 22.27 -25.04 -2.18
C PHE A 258 21.60 -26.42 -2.21
N ILE A 259 20.30 -26.47 -1.97
CA ILE A 259 19.51 -27.70 -1.82
C ILE A 259 18.33 -27.61 -2.78
N ASN A 260 18.13 -28.64 -3.61
CA ASN A 260 17.07 -28.74 -4.61
C ASN A 260 17.00 -27.50 -5.54
N THR A 261 18.16 -26.98 -5.94
CA THR A 261 18.22 -25.73 -6.71
C THR A 261 18.09 -26.01 -8.20
N THR A 262 17.19 -25.29 -8.87
CA THR A 262 17.10 -25.30 -10.34
C THR A 262 18.08 -24.26 -10.92
N MET A 263 19.06 -24.69 -11.69
CA MET A 263 20.08 -23.85 -12.31
C MET A 263 19.79 -23.71 -13.81
N LYS A 264 19.08 -22.63 -14.19
CA LYS A 264 18.80 -22.34 -15.61
C LYS A 264 20.07 -21.98 -16.38
N LEU A 265 21.04 -21.40 -15.69
CA LEU A 265 22.41 -21.22 -16.15
C LEU A 265 23.32 -22.02 -15.22
N LEU A 266 24.29 -22.75 -15.76
CA LEU A 266 25.23 -23.51 -14.93
C LEU A 266 26.38 -22.61 -14.45
N PRO A 267 26.91 -22.82 -13.22
CA PRO A 267 28.09 -22.12 -12.75
C PRO A 267 29.35 -22.62 -13.47
N THR A 268 30.51 -22.04 -13.16
CA THR A 268 31.80 -22.67 -13.48
C THR A 268 31.82 -24.13 -13.01
N SER A 269 32.59 -25.00 -13.67
CA SER A 269 32.69 -26.42 -13.28
C SER A 269 33.11 -26.61 -11.81
N ALA A 270 34.03 -25.76 -11.34
CA ALA A 270 34.46 -25.69 -9.94
C ALA A 270 33.33 -25.29 -8.98
N GLY A 271 32.29 -24.59 -9.47
CA GLY A 271 31.14 -24.08 -8.72
C GLY A 271 31.49 -22.93 -7.78
N TRP A 272 32.42 -23.17 -6.87
CA TRP A 272 32.83 -22.27 -5.80
C TRP A 272 34.10 -21.50 -6.14
N GLY A 273 34.13 -20.23 -5.74
CA GLY A 273 35.25 -19.33 -5.95
C GLY A 273 36.44 -19.61 -5.05
N ASP A 274 37.57 -19.00 -5.39
CA ASP A 274 38.72 -18.92 -4.50
C ASP A 274 38.36 -18.16 -3.20
N PRO A 275 38.94 -18.55 -2.05
CA PRO A 275 38.73 -17.86 -0.78
C PRO A 275 38.99 -16.35 -0.85
N MET A 276 38.09 -15.53 -0.29
CA MET A 276 38.32 -14.08 -0.23
C MET A 276 39.26 -13.72 0.91
N ASN A 277 38.85 -13.85 2.18
CA ASN A 277 39.74 -13.58 3.33
C ASN A 277 40.02 -14.80 4.21
N VAL A 278 39.10 -15.78 4.26
CA VAL A 278 39.23 -17.00 5.08
C VAL A 278 38.94 -18.22 4.23
N VAL A 279 39.44 -19.40 4.63
CA VAL A 279 38.95 -20.66 4.05
C VAL A 279 37.50 -20.93 4.49
N PRO A 280 36.65 -21.55 3.65
CA PRO A 280 35.27 -21.84 4.02
C PRO A 280 35.17 -22.95 5.07
N THR A 281 34.16 -22.86 5.91
CA THR A 281 33.79 -23.95 6.83
C THR A 281 32.88 -24.96 6.14
N ARG A 282 31.98 -24.48 5.27
CA ARG A 282 31.06 -25.35 4.53
C ARG A 282 30.57 -24.71 3.23
N PHE A 283 30.88 -25.34 2.11
CA PHE A 283 30.28 -25.05 0.82
C PHE A 283 29.82 -26.36 0.23
N ALA A 284 28.52 -26.51 0.02
CA ALA A 284 27.97 -27.78 -0.44
C ALA A 284 26.68 -27.62 -1.24
N GLU A 285 26.40 -28.62 -2.07
CA GLU A 285 25.21 -28.73 -2.89
C GLU A 285 24.49 -30.06 -2.62
N PHE A 286 23.18 -30.07 -2.85
CA PHE A 286 22.35 -31.27 -2.84
C PHE A 286 21.27 -31.18 -3.92
N ASN A 287 21.18 -32.20 -4.77
CA ASN A 287 20.07 -32.40 -5.70
C ASN A 287 19.74 -31.17 -6.58
N SER A 288 20.78 -30.44 -7.04
CA SER A 288 20.59 -29.38 -8.03
C SER A 288 20.29 -29.96 -9.41
N VAL A 289 19.40 -29.32 -10.15
CA VAL A 289 19.02 -29.71 -11.52
C VAL A 289 19.26 -28.56 -12.50
N ASP A 290 19.49 -28.87 -13.78
CA ASP A 290 19.59 -27.88 -14.85
C ASP A 290 18.21 -27.41 -15.34
N ALA A 291 18.19 -26.51 -16.34
CA ALA A 291 16.96 -25.99 -16.95
C ALA A 291 16.01 -27.08 -17.51
N ASN A 292 16.53 -28.27 -17.82
CA ASN A 292 15.78 -29.39 -18.38
C ASN A 292 15.41 -30.43 -17.31
N GLY A 293 15.75 -30.19 -16.04
CA GLY A 293 15.51 -31.12 -14.94
C GLY A 293 16.55 -32.24 -14.80
N ASN A 294 17.68 -32.17 -15.50
CA ASN A 294 18.76 -33.15 -15.32
C ASN A 294 19.59 -32.81 -14.09
N VAL A 295 20.01 -33.83 -13.34
CA VAL A 295 20.90 -33.63 -12.18
C VAL A 295 22.23 -33.01 -12.62
N VAL A 296 22.65 -31.95 -11.93
CA VAL A 296 23.92 -31.26 -12.18
C VAL A 296 25.09 -32.14 -11.72
N ASP A 297 26.10 -32.33 -12.59
CA ASP A 297 27.33 -33.04 -12.25
C ASP A 297 28.19 -32.23 -11.27
N LEU A 298 28.33 -32.75 -10.04
CA LEU A 298 29.10 -32.13 -8.97
C LEU A 298 30.53 -32.67 -8.84
N SER A 299 30.95 -33.63 -9.68
CA SER A 299 32.26 -34.31 -9.57
C SER A 299 33.46 -33.37 -9.74
N LYS A 300 33.26 -32.21 -10.38
CA LYS A 300 34.29 -31.18 -10.62
C LYS A 300 34.25 -30.03 -9.62
N ARG A 301 33.36 -30.08 -8.63
CA ARG A 301 33.26 -29.02 -7.62
C ARG A 301 34.56 -28.92 -6.83
N ARG A 302 34.95 -27.68 -6.54
CA ARG A 302 36.12 -27.40 -5.70
C ARG A 302 35.92 -28.04 -4.32
N SER A 303 36.90 -28.80 -3.88
CA SER A 303 36.94 -29.44 -2.56
C SER A 303 38.12 -28.98 -1.71
N SER A 304 39.20 -28.47 -2.32
CA SER A 304 40.36 -27.90 -1.62
C SER A 304 40.38 -26.38 -1.70
N TYR A 305 40.55 -25.74 -0.55
CA TYR A 305 40.58 -24.28 -0.42
C TYR A 305 41.81 -23.87 0.37
N THR A 306 42.62 -22.97 -0.22
CA THR A 306 43.82 -22.43 0.42
C THR A 306 43.67 -20.92 0.54
N LYS A 307 43.91 -20.40 1.74
CA LYS A 307 44.07 -18.96 1.98
C LYS A 307 45.25 -18.75 2.92
N ASN A 308 46.19 -17.92 2.50
CA ASN A 308 47.48 -17.75 3.17
C ASN A 308 48.13 -19.14 3.38
N SER A 309 48.48 -19.50 4.61
CA SER A 309 49.08 -20.81 4.94
C SER A 309 48.06 -21.87 5.41
N THR A 310 46.76 -21.57 5.35
CA THR A 310 45.70 -22.51 5.77
C THR A 310 45.08 -23.18 4.56
N THR A 311 45.01 -24.52 4.57
CA THR A 311 44.30 -25.30 3.56
C THR A 311 43.28 -26.21 4.24
N VAL A 312 42.07 -26.25 3.69
CA VAL A 312 41.01 -27.16 4.12
C VAL A 312 40.50 -27.96 2.94
N ASN A 313 40.12 -29.21 3.21
CA ASN A 313 39.40 -30.05 2.26
C ASN A 313 37.98 -30.24 2.80
N ILE A 314 36.99 -29.80 2.04
CA ILE A 314 35.57 -29.94 2.37
C ILE A 314 34.87 -30.74 1.28
N ASN A 315 33.90 -31.57 1.65
CA ASN A 315 33.07 -32.29 0.70
C ASN A 315 32.02 -31.32 0.12
N PRO A 316 32.01 -31.06 -1.20
CA PRO A 316 31.04 -30.15 -1.80
C PRO A 316 29.66 -30.77 -2.04
N ILE A 317 29.46 -32.04 -1.67
CA ILE A 317 28.21 -32.78 -1.92
C ILE A 317 27.64 -33.25 -0.58
N LEU A 318 26.42 -32.85 -0.26
CA LEU A 318 25.72 -33.35 0.91
C LEU A 318 25.19 -34.77 0.67
N SER A 319 25.19 -35.59 1.71
CA SER A 319 24.39 -36.81 1.76
C SER A 319 22.90 -36.52 2.01
N ASP A 320 22.02 -37.48 1.71
CA ASP A 320 20.59 -37.39 2.00
C ASP A 320 20.33 -37.06 3.49
N TYR A 321 21.10 -37.69 4.39
CA TYR A 321 20.98 -37.46 5.83
C TYR A 321 21.34 -36.03 6.23
N GLU A 322 22.42 -35.47 5.67
CA GLU A 322 22.82 -34.09 5.93
C GLU A 322 21.83 -33.09 5.35
N ALA A 323 21.37 -33.32 4.11
CA ALA A 323 20.37 -32.49 3.44
C ALA A 323 19.06 -32.44 4.25
N ALA A 324 18.61 -33.57 4.79
CA ALA A 324 17.43 -33.65 5.64
C ALA A 324 17.51 -32.83 6.94
N GLN A 325 18.71 -32.41 7.37
CA GLN A 325 18.87 -31.55 8.54
C GLN A 325 18.55 -30.08 8.25
N PHE A 326 18.56 -29.64 6.99
CA PHE A 326 18.32 -28.23 6.59
C PHE A 326 16.83 -27.89 6.49
N THR A 327 16.09 -28.25 7.55
CA THR A 327 14.69 -27.85 7.71
C THR A 327 14.60 -26.38 8.16
N GLU A 328 13.47 -25.74 7.92
CA GLU A 328 13.19 -24.39 8.44
C GLU A 328 13.42 -24.34 9.96
N HIS A 329 12.81 -25.29 10.68
CA HIS A 329 12.96 -25.42 12.13
C HIS A 329 14.43 -25.47 12.57
N ASN A 330 15.27 -26.26 11.91
CA ASN A 330 16.66 -26.43 12.34
C ASN A 330 17.51 -25.21 12.00
N VAL A 331 17.39 -24.70 10.76
CA VAL A 331 18.17 -23.55 10.28
C VAL A 331 17.84 -22.30 11.09
N LEU A 332 16.57 -22.12 11.42
CA LEU A 332 16.08 -20.93 12.13
C LEU A 332 15.89 -21.15 13.63
N GLY A 333 16.45 -22.22 14.20
CA GLY A 333 16.50 -22.44 15.65
C GLY A 333 15.12 -22.55 16.32
N GLY A 334 14.17 -23.21 15.68
CA GLY A 334 12.80 -23.41 16.15
C GLY A 334 11.81 -22.32 15.73
N TRP A 335 12.28 -21.20 15.18
CA TRP A 335 11.42 -20.18 14.60
C TRP A 335 10.84 -20.67 13.26
N LEU A 336 9.52 -20.54 13.09
CA LEU A 336 8.76 -21.02 11.92
C LEU A 336 8.07 -19.85 11.19
N PRO A 337 8.83 -18.97 10.50
CA PRO A 337 8.27 -17.84 9.75
C PRO A 337 7.33 -18.23 8.62
N SER A 338 7.35 -19.48 8.14
CA SER A 338 6.35 -19.97 7.19
C SER A 338 4.93 -19.89 7.74
N ASN A 339 4.74 -19.93 9.07
CA ASN A 339 3.45 -19.68 9.70
C ASN A 339 3.01 -18.22 9.57
N ASP A 340 3.93 -17.28 9.73
CA ASP A 340 3.72 -15.84 9.57
C ASP A 340 3.42 -15.47 8.09
N CYS A 341 3.97 -16.26 7.16
CA CYS A 341 3.79 -16.14 5.72
C CYS A 341 2.47 -16.72 5.17
N ARG A 342 1.68 -17.44 5.98
CA ARG A 342 0.43 -18.06 5.53
C ARG A 342 -0.54 -17.00 5.03
N GLN A 343 -0.95 -17.13 3.78
CA GLN A 343 -1.90 -16.21 3.16
C GLN A 343 -3.33 -16.62 3.49
N VAL A 344 -4.20 -15.64 3.64
CA VAL A 344 -5.65 -15.87 3.72
C VAL A 344 -6.16 -16.11 2.30
N SER A 345 -7.07 -17.07 2.13
CA SER A 345 -7.67 -17.37 0.83
C SER A 345 -8.37 -16.14 0.24
N ALA A 346 -8.41 -16.06 -1.09
CA ALA A 346 -9.13 -15.01 -1.80
C ALA A 346 -10.58 -14.91 -1.31
N PRO A 347 -11.07 -13.72 -0.92
CA PRO A 347 -12.47 -13.51 -0.60
C PRO A 347 -13.36 -13.82 -1.81
N SER A 348 -14.53 -14.38 -1.59
CA SER A 348 -15.59 -14.44 -2.60
C SER A 348 -16.40 -13.15 -2.52
N ALA A 349 -16.13 -12.20 -3.40
CA ALA A 349 -16.77 -10.90 -3.41
C ALA A 349 -18.01 -10.86 -4.32
N GLU A 350 -19.01 -10.08 -3.95
CA GLU A 350 -20.20 -9.81 -4.74
C GLU A 350 -20.67 -8.36 -4.54
N ILE A 351 -21.36 -7.80 -5.53
CA ILE A 351 -21.96 -6.47 -5.45
C ILE A 351 -23.49 -6.62 -5.48
N ASN A 352 -24.17 -6.06 -4.48
CA ASN A 352 -25.62 -5.93 -4.44
C ASN A 352 -26.00 -4.45 -4.25
N GLY A 353 -26.60 -3.86 -5.29
CA GLY A 353 -26.84 -2.42 -5.33
C GLY A 353 -25.52 -1.64 -5.28
N ARG A 354 -25.28 -0.95 -4.17
CA ARG A 354 -24.04 -0.17 -3.92
C ARG A 354 -23.13 -0.79 -2.86
N THR A 355 -23.47 -1.98 -2.35
CA THR A 355 -22.68 -2.64 -1.33
C THR A 355 -21.87 -3.78 -1.95
N LEU A 356 -20.54 -3.66 -1.86
CA LEU A 356 -19.59 -4.74 -2.10
C LEU A 356 -19.49 -5.57 -0.82
N SER A 357 -19.66 -6.88 -0.88
CA SER A 357 -19.60 -7.75 0.31
C SER A 357 -18.91 -9.07 0.02
N TRP A 358 -18.42 -9.73 1.08
CA TRP A 358 -17.72 -11.01 1.00
C TRP A 358 -17.91 -11.83 2.29
N THR A 359 -17.51 -13.10 2.25
CA THR A 359 -17.50 -13.96 3.45
C THR A 359 -16.35 -13.58 4.38
N ASP A 360 -16.64 -13.35 5.66
CA ASP A 360 -15.60 -13.04 6.65
C ASP A 360 -14.72 -14.27 6.97
N SER A 361 -13.50 -14.02 7.41
CA SER A 361 -12.49 -14.99 7.77
C SER A 361 -11.82 -14.57 9.07
N ASP A 362 -11.86 -15.46 10.07
CA ASP A 362 -11.21 -15.25 11.37
C ASP A 362 -9.69 -15.08 11.26
N SER A 363 -9.09 -15.57 10.17
CA SER A 363 -7.66 -15.44 9.91
C SER A 363 -7.28 -14.12 9.21
N ALA A 364 -8.27 -13.32 8.78
CA ALA A 364 -8.02 -12.03 8.15
C ALA A 364 -7.88 -10.91 9.20
N LEU A 365 -6.77 -10.18 9.14
CA LEU A 365 -6.54 -8.95 9.91
C LEU A 365 -7.50 -7.83 9.47
N CYS A 366 -7.63 -7.65 8.17
CA CYS A 366 -8.56 -6.74 7.50
C CYS A 366 -8.66 -7.11 6.00
N TYR A 367 -9.46 -6.36 5.26
CA TYR A 367 -9.67 -6.51 3.84
C TYR A 367 -9.30 -5.24 3.10
N PHE A 368 -8.59 -5.39 1.99
CA PHE A 368 -8.23 -4.30 1.08
C PHE A 368 -9.16 -4.33 -0.12
N VAL A 369 -9.78 -3.19 -0.41
CA VAL A 369 -10.65 -2.99 -1.56
C VAL A 369 -9.92 -2.18 -2.61
N PHE A 370 -9.95 -2.67 -3.85
CA PHE A 370 -9.38 -2.00 -5.02
C PHE A 370 -10.49 -1.72 -6.03
N LYS A 371 -10.46 -0.53 -6.65
CA LYS A 371 -11.28 -0.14 -7.81
C LYS A 371 -10.33 -0.02 -9.00
N ASN A 372 -10.52 -0.83 -10.05
CA ASN A 372 -9.64 -0.85 -11.21
C ASN A 372 -8.15 -0.97 -10.87
N ASP A 373 -7.80 -1.89 -9.95
CA ASP A 373 -6.46 -2.06 -9.38
C ASP A 373 -5.90 -0.85 -8.60
N VAL A 374 -6.73 0.16 -8.28
CA VAL A 374 -6.34 1.30 -7.43
C VAL A 374 -6.86 1.06 -6.03
N TYR A 375 -5.99 1.22 -5.03
CA TYR A 375 -6.38 1.13 -3.62
C TYR A 375 -7.48 2.16 -3.28
N VAL A 376 -8.55 1.71 -2.62
CA VAL A 376 -9.65 2.57 -2.18
C VAL A 376 -9.74 2.60 -0.66
N ALA A 377 -9.74 1.43 -0.03
CA ALA A 377 -9.95 1.33 1.42
C ALA A 377 -9.36 0.04 1.98
N ASN A 378 -9.08 0.08 3.29
CA ASN A 378 -8.91 -1.12 4.09
C ASN A 378 -9.96 -1.14 5.21
N VAL A 379 -10.75 -2.21 5.28
CA VAL A 379 -11.91 -2.34 6.18
C VAL A 379 -11.78 -3.58 7.06
N THR A 380 -12.38 -3.53 8.24
CA THR A 380 -12.43 -4.65 9.18
C THR A 380 -13.70 -5.46 9.05
N GLU A 381 -14.71 -4.84 8.47
CA GLU A 381 -16.02 -5.37 8.13
C GLU A 381 -15.92 -6.19 6.85
N ASN A 382 -16.86 -7.10 6.64
CA ASN A 382 -16.93 -7.94 5.44
C ASN A 382 -17.76 -7.30 4.30
N SER A 383 -17.90 -5.98 4.35
CA SER A 383 -18.62 -5.19 3.36
C SER A 383 -18.03 -3.79 3.24
N PHE A 384 -18.19 -3.20 2.06
CA PHE A 384 -17.77 -1.85 1.73
C PHE A 384 -18.79 -1.19 0.81
N GLU A 385 -19.17 0.04 1.13
CA GLU A 385 -20.07 0.81 0.27
C GLU A 385 -19.26 1.41 -0.89
N LEU A 386 -19.70 1.15 -2.13
CA LEU A 386 -19.01 1.59 -3.32
C LEU A 386 -18.90 3.12 -3.36
N PRO A 387 -17.81 3.70 -3.93
CA PRO A 387 -17.70 5.13 -4.17
C PRO A 387 -18.82 5.67 -5.06
N TYR A 388 -19.26 6.92 -4.85
CA TYR A 388 -20.35 7.53 -5.64
C TYR A 388 -20.02 7.67 -7.13
N ASP A 389 -18.74 7.79 -7.46
CA ASP A 389 -18.20 7.84 -8.82
C ASP A 389 -17.99 6.44 -9.44
N ALA A 390 -18.46 5.37 -8.80
CA ALA A 390 -18.40 4.02 -9.37
C ALA A 390 -19.37 3.90 -10.56
N THR A 391 -18.83 3.49 -11.70
CA THR A 391 -19.53 3.32 -12.97
C THR A 391 -19.64 1.84 -13.34
N PRO A 392 -20.54 1.44 -14.26
CA PRO A 392 -20.62 0.06 -14.74
C PRO A 392 -19.35 -0.47 -15.42
N THR A 393 -18.43 0.41 -15.84
CA THR A 393 -17.13 0.03 -16.40
C THR A 393 -16.07 -0.23 -15.33
N ASP A 394 -16.32 0.17 -14.09
CA ASP A 394 -15.43 -0.10 -12.98
C ASP A 394 -15.58 -1.54 -12.50
N TYR A 395 -14.46 -2.13 -12.07
CA TYR A 395 -14.44 -3.40 -11.37
C TYR A 395 -13.77 -3.25 -10.01
N PHE A 396 -14.20 -4.11 -9.09
CA PHE A 396 -13.69 -4.16 -7.73
C PHE A 396 -13.09 -5.52 -7.43
N THR A 397 -12.00 -5.52 -6.68
CA THR A 397 -11.40 -6.72 -6.11
C THR A 397 -11.15 -6.52 -4.63
N VAL A 398 -11.19 -7.62 -3.88
CA VAL A 398 -10.95 -7.64 -2.43
C VAL A 398 -9.81 -8.59 -2.13
N ARG A 399 -8.86 -8.18 -1.28
CA ARG A 399 -7.76 -9.02 -0.79
C ARG A 399 -7.81 -9.08 0.72
N ALA A 400 -7.69 -10.27 1.29
CA ALA A 400 -7.57 -10.43 2.74
C ALA A 400 -6.11 -10.29 3.19
N ALA A 401 -5.87 -9.50 4.24
CA ALA A 401 -4.57 -9.39 4.88
C ALA A 401 -4.42 -10.45 5.97
N ASN A 402 -3.30 -11.17 6.01
CA ASN A 402 -2.98 -12.11 7.09
C ASN A 402 -2.59 -11.38 8.39
N ALA A 403 -2.25 -12.12 9.45
CA ALA A 403 -1.85 -11.57 10.75
C ALA A 403 -0.65 -10.61 10.69
N MET A 404 0.21 -10.74 9.68
CA MET A 404 1.37 -9.86 9.46
C MET A 404 1.07 -8.69 8.52
N GLY A 405 -0.15 -8.60 8.02
CA GLY A 405 -0.58 -7.61 7.02
C GLY A 405 -0.39 -8.06 5.57
N GLY A 406 0.24 -9.21 5.32
CA GLY A 406 0.48 -9.74 3.99
C GLY A 406 -0.82 -9.99 3.23
N LEU A 407 -0.97 -9.40 2.05
CA LEU A 407 -2.17 -9.54 1.22
C LEU A 407 -2.16 -10.86 0.45
N GLY A 408 -3.21 -11.67 0.66
CA GLY A 408 -3.47 -12.87 -0.12
C GLY A 408 -3.88 -12.58 -1.57
N GLU A 409 -4.33 -13.61 -2.26
CA GLU A 409 -4.85 -13.49 -3.63
C GLU A 409 -6.09 -12.59 -3.66
N ALA A 410 -6.30 -11.92 -4.81
CA ALA A 410 -7.50 -11.13 -5.04
C ALA A 410 -8.72 -12.03 -5.24
N SER A 411 -9.88 -11.54 -4.81
CA SER A 411 -11.17 -12.06 -5.27
C SER A 411 -11.26 -12.00 -6.78
N ASP A 412 -12.19 -12.76 -7.36
CA ASP A 412 -12.64 -12.49 -8.72
C ASP A 412 -13.11 -11.03 -8.82
N ALA A 413 -12.86 -10.43 -9.99
CA ALA A 413 -13.27 -9.06 -10.26
C ALA A 413 -14.80 -9.00 -10.39
N VAL A 414 -15.41 -8.11 -9.62
CA VAL A 414 -16.85 -7.86 -9.66
C VAL A 414 -17.13 -6.46 -10.18
N SER A 415 -18.03 -6.36 -11.15
CA SER A 415 -18.45 -5.08 -11.73
C SER A 415 -19.82 -4.68 -11.20
N VAL A 416 -20.11 -3.38 -11.26
CA VAL A 416 -21.44 -2.86 -10.95
C VAL A 416 -22.42 -3.34 -12.03
N SER A 417 -23.14 -4.43 -11.80
CA SER A 417 -24.13 -4.95 -12.75
C SER A 417 -25.40 -4.11 -12.74
N GLY A 418 -25.81 -3.58 -13.89
CA GLY A 418 -27.20 -3.22 -14.23
C GLY A 418 -27.97 -2.32 -13.23
N SER A 419 -28.13 -1.05 -13.59
CA SER A 419 -29.06 -0.08 -12.97
C SER A 419 -29.20 -0.18 -11.45
N ALA A 420 -28.10 0.01 -10.72
CA ALA A 420 -28.26 0.82 -9.52
C ALA A 420 -28.65 2.20 -10.06
N GLU A 421 -29.95 2.49 -10.11
CA GLU A 421 -30.42 3.88 -10.26
C GLU A 421 -29.56 4.69 -9.29
N PRO A 422 -28.80 5.69 -9.75
CA PRO A 422 -28.09 6.56 -8.84
C PRO A 422 -29.16 7.07 -7.87
N VAL A 423 -29.03 6.72 -6.59
CA VAL A 423 -29.74 7.45 -5.55
C VAL A 423 -29.05 8.81 -5.58
N GLU A 424 -29.58 9.70 -6.41
CA GLU A 424 -29.13 11.08 -6.52
C GLU A 424 -29.30 11.68 -5.14
N PRO A 425 -28.22 12.07 -4.45
CA PRO A 425 -28.38 12.86 -3.24
C PRO A 425 -29.04 14.18 -3.65
N ASP A 426 -30.00 14.65 -2.85
CA ASP A 426 -30.58 15.99 -3.00
C ASP A 426 -29.47 17.04 -2.81
N PHE A 427 -28.78 17.43 -3.87
CA PHE A 427 -27.84 18.53 -3.84
C PHE A 427 -28.61 19.85 -3.85
N ILE A 428 -28.49 20.62 -2.77
CA ILE A 428 -29.00 21.99 -2.72
C ILE A 428 -27.83 22.93 -3.05
N PHE A 429 -27.95 23.65 -4.17
CA PHE A 429 -27.01 24.70 -4.57
C PHE A 429 -27.51 26.07 -4.10
N PHE A 430 -26.67 26.84 -3.41
CA PHE A 430 -26.96 28.23 -3.00
C PHE A 430 -26.21 29.22 -3.90
N TYR A 431 -26.84 30.37 -4.19
CA TYR A 431 -26.31 31.44 -5.06
C TYR A 431 -26.31 32.79 -4.32
N ASP A 432 -25.21 33.56 -4.40
CA ASP A 432 -25.23 35.03 -4.19
C ASP A 432 -23.97 35.70 -4.81
N ASN A 433 -24.05 37.00 -5.12
CA ASN A 433 -22.96 37.85 -5.62
C ASN A 433 -22.38 38.70 -4.47
N GLY A 434 -21.17 38.37 -3.99
CA GLY A 434 -20.49 39.17 -2.95
C GLY A 434 -19.76 40.40 -3.50
N GLU A 435 -19.89 41.55 -2.83
CA GLU A 435 -18.95 42.68 -2.97
C GLU A 435 -17.73 42.45 -2.08
N THR A 436 -16.53 42.66 -2.63
CA THR A 436 -15.28 42.68 -1.86
C THR A 436 -15.10 44.04 -1.18
N THR A 437 -15.00 44.09 0.14
CA THR A 437 -14.37 45.24 0.83
C THR A 437 -12.94 44.89 1.21
N SER A 438 -12.00 45.73 0.78
CA SER A 438 -10.57 45.60 1.07
C SER A 438 -10.27 45.82 2.56
N ALA A 439 -9.32 45.05 3.06
CA ALA A 439 -8.82 45.11 4.43
C ALA A 439 -8.31 46.50 4.84
N ALA A 440 -8.84 47.02 5.95
CA ALA A 440 -8.07 47.86 6.85
C ALA A 440 -7.46 46.94 7.93
N SER A 441 -6.18 46.62 7.75
CA SER A 441 -5.23 46.13 8.78
C SER A 441 -5.70 45.05 9.77
N GLY A 442 -5.25 43.80 9.56
CA GLY A 442 -4.71 43.01 10.68
C GLY A 442 -5.56 41.91 11.35
N GLY A 443 -6.57 41.31 10.72
CA GLY A 443 -7.24 40.11 11.25
C GLY A 443 -7.93 39.30 10.16
N LEU A 444 -7.64 38.00 10.07
CA LEU A 444 -8.22 37.10 9.07
C LEU A 444 -9.42 36.34 9.67
N GLU A 445 -10.60 36.96 9.64
CA GLU A 445 -11.89 36.27 9.63
C GLU A 445 -12.59 36.62 8.30
N ASN A 446 -12.76 35.65 7.41
CA ASN A 446 -13.64 35.82 6.25
C ASN A 446 -15.07 35.49 6.69
N ARG A 447 -15.88 36.51 7.00
CA ARG A 447 -17.31 36.32 7.30
C ARG A 447 -18.14 36.47 6.02
N TRP A 448 -19.04 35.50 5.79
CA TRP A 448 -20.00 35.51 4.69
C TRP A 448 -21.41 35.60 5.29
N ASN A 449 -22.17 36.65 4.95
CA ASN A 449 -23.57 36.79 5.36
C ASN A 449 -24.48 36.54 4.15
N CYS A 450 -25.45 35.63 4.31
CA CYS A 450 -26.53 35.43 3.34
C CYS A 450 -27.74 36.27 3.76
N THR A 451 -28.17 37.25 2.96
CA THR A 451 -29.48 37.89 3.15
C THR A 451 -30.20 38.12 1.84
N ASP A 452 -31.41 37.57 1.75
CA ASP A 452 -32.36 37.71 0.65
C ASP A 452 -32.90 39.15 0.57
N LEU A 453 -32.94 39.74 -0.63
CA LEU A 453 -34.03 40.59 -1.15
C LEU A 453 -33.69 41.16 -2.55
N GLY A 454 -34.11 40.44 -3.59
CA GLY A 454 -34.66 40.98 -4.84
C GLY A 454 -33.72 41.67 -5.85
N ALA A 455 -33.38 40.97 -6.93
CA ALA A 455 -33.20 41.57 -8.28
C ALA A 455 -33.28 40.50 -9.39
N GLU A 456 -33.89 40.85 -10.52
CA GLU A 456 -34.09 40.03 -11.72
C GLU A 456 -32.83 39.99 -12.60
N GLY A 457 -32.56 38.83 -13.22
CA GLY A 457 -31.50 38.66 -14.22
C GLY A 457 -30.99 37.22 -14.29
N TYR A 458 -31.67 36.38 -15.07
CA TYR A 458 -31.37 34.96 -15.19
C TYR A 458 -30.00 34.67 -15.85
N GLY A 459 -29.24 33.73 -15.27
CA GLY A 459 -28.22 32.93 -15.94
C GLY A 459 -28.47 31.44 -15.66
N TRP A 460 -28.74 30.67 -16.73
CA TRP A 460 -29.01 29.21 -16.74
C TRP A 460 -27.68 28.42 -16.72
N ALA A 461 -27.47 27.37 -15.90
CA ALA A 461 -27.93 25.94 -15.88
C ALA A 461 -26.91 25.00 -16.59
N ILE A 462 -26.80 23.67 -16.35
CA ILE A 462 -27.68 22.56 -16.80
C ILE A 462 -27.43 21.32 -15.89
N THR A 463 -28.38 20.75 -15.13
CA THR A 463 -29.47 19.77 -15.42
C THR A 463 -29.08 18.53 -16.26
N GLY A 464 -29.64 17.36 -15.89
CA GLY A 464 -29.58 16.13 -16.71
C GLY A 464 -30.29 16.29 -18.06
N ARG A 465 -30.04 15.37 -19.01
CA ARG A 465 -30.68 15.37 -20.35
C ARG A 465 -32.20 15.51 -20.20
N ASP A 466 -32.88 16.43 -20.87
CA ASP A 466 -32.79 16.79 -22.29
C ASP A 466 -32.05 18.11 -22.61
N ASP A 467 -30.94 17.98 -23.37
CA ASP A 467 -30.24 19.05 -24.13
C ASP A 467 -28.98 19.75 -23.54
N LYS A 468 -28.05 18.97 -22.95
CA LYS A 468 -26.54 19.06 -22.87
C LYS A 468 -25.84 20.44 -22.62
N ALA A 469 -24.84 20.59 -21.74
CA ALA A 469 -23.56 19.87 -21.48
C ALA A 469 -23.21 19.84 -19.97
N ILE A 470 -22.47 18.89 -19.36
CA ILE A 470 -21.11 18.33 -19.58
C ILE A 470 -20.00 19.40 -19.59
N LEU A 471 -19.77 20.01 -18.41
CA LEU A 471 -18.59 20.75 -17.90
C LEU A 471 -17.74 21.61 -18.89
N TYR A 472 -17.76 22.94 -18.76
CA TYR A 472 -16.68 23.84 -19.23
C TYR A 472 -16.59 25.14 -18.40
N GLY A 473 -15.38 25.47 -17.95
CA GLY A 473 -15.01 26.80 -17.44
C GLY A 473 -14.56 26.81 -15.98
N ALA A 474 -13.25 26.98 -15.76
CA ALA A 474 -12.75 27.57 -14.53
C ALA A 474 -13.48 28.91 -14.31
N ASP A 475 -14.10 29.02 -13.13
CA ASP A 475 -15.06 30.00 -12.61
C ASP A 475 -15.09 31.46 -13.17
N ILE A 476 -16.26 32.10 -13.03
CA ILE A 476 -16.59 33.35 -13.70
C ILE A 476 -17.60 34.27 -12.91
N VAL A 477 -17.14 35.39 -12.30
CA VAL A 477 -17.93 36.64 -12.06
C VAL A 477 -17.56 37.71 -13.08
N TYR A 478 -18.56 38.32 -13.75
CA TYR A 478 -18.42 39.30 -14.84
C TYR A 478 -18.21 40.74 -14.35
N GLU A 479 -17.06 41.35 -14.66
CA GLU A 479 -16.88 42.80 -14.63
C GLU A 479 -16.29 43.27 -15.97
N GLY A 480 -17.10 43.96 -16.77
CA GLY A 480 -16.62 44.82 -17.85
C GLY A 480 -15.85 44.15 -18.99
N SER A 481 -16.22 42.91 -19.39
CA SER A 481 -15.67 42.06 -20.48
C SER A 481 -14.75 40.89 -20.07
N VAL A 482 -14.54 40.63 -18.78
CA VAL A 482 -13.75 39.46 -18.30
C VAL A 482 -14.40 38.83 -17.05
N TYR A 483 -14.16 37.54 -16.81
CA TYR A 483 -14.81 36.74 -15.76
C TYR A 483 -13.80 36.01 -14.78
N LYS A 484 -14.12 35.74 -13.47
CA LYS A 484 -13.18 35.19 -12.40
C LYS A 484 -13.62 34.01 -11.44
N THR A 485 -12.59 33.33 -10.84
CA THR A 485 -12.53 32.13 -9.95
C THR A 485 -12.42 32.17 -8.41
N PHE A 486 -12.91 31.12 -7.70
CA PHE A 486 -12.69 30.83 -6.27
C PHE A 486 -11.25 30.33 -6.04
N LYS A 487 -10.53 31.03 -5.17
CA LYS A 487 -9.17 30.65 -4.73
C LYS A 487 -9.14 30.64 -3.21
N ASN A 488 -8.88 29.49 -2.60
CA ASN A 488 -8.57 29.43 -1.17
C ASN A 488 -7.05 29.60 -0.96
N SER A 489 -6.67 30.49 -0.05
CA SER A 489 -5.29 30.91 0.19
C SER A 489 -4.66 30.20 1.39
N LYS A 490 -3.65 29.36 1.12
CA LYS A 490 -2.50 29.07 1.98
C LYS A 490 -2.78 28.76 3.47
N GLY A 491 -3.67 27.81 3.78
CA GLY A 491 -3.92 27.42 5.17
C GLY A 491 -4.95 28.27 5.92
N ALA A 492 -5.71 29.11 5.21
CA ALA A 492 -6.80 29.86 5.82
C ALA A 492 -7.98 28.94 6.14
N GLN A 493 -8.47 29.03 7.39
CA GLN A 493 -9.74 28.44 7.79
C GLN A 493 -10.87 29.23 7.12
N CYS A 494 -11.78 28.50 6.48
CA CYS A 494 -12.95 29.01 5.79
C CYS A 494 -14.19 28.56 6.55
N THR A 495 -15.17 29.44 6.72
CA THR A 495 -16.45 29.09 7.35
C THR A 495 -17.58 29.24 6.34
N VAL A 496 -18.40 28.20 6.24
CA VAL A 496 -19.59 28.15 5.41
C VAL A 496 -20.80 28.29 6.31
N TYR A 497 -21.62 29.31 6.08
CA TYR A 497 -22.86 29.51 6.81
C TYR A 497 -24.02 28.87 6.04
N LEU A 498 -24.80 28.05 6.74
CA LEU A 498 -25.96 27.35 6.22
C LEU A 498 -27.21 28.20 6.45
N PRO A 499 -28.17 28.21 5.50
CA PRO A 499 -29.44 28.89 5.72
C PRO A 499 -30.27 28.26 6.84
N GLU A 500 -31.15 29.06 7.43
CA GLU A 500 -32.03 28.60 8.51
C GLU A 500 -32.87 27.39 8.07
N GLY A 501 -32.86 26.33 8.89
CA GLY A 501 -33.58 25.09 8.61
C GLY A 501 -32.84 24.07 7.74
N ILE A 502 -31.60 24.35 7.33
CA ILE A 502 -30.76 23.43 6.55
C ILE A 502 -29.65 22.85 7.42
N SER A 503 -29.51 21.52 7.43
CA SER A 503 -28.38 20.84 8.07
C SER A 503 -27.48 20.15 7.04
N ALA A 504 -26.17 20.35 7.10
CA ALA A 504 -25.21 19.67 6.25
C ALA A 504 -24.85 18.29 6.80
N LYS A 505 -24.93 17.25 5.96
CA LYS A 505 -24.54 15.86 6.32
C LYS A 505 -23.19 15.48 5.74
N LYS A 506 -22.87 16.04 4.59
CA LYS A 506 -21.64 15.75 3.89
C LYS A 506 -21.29 16.89 2.96
N VAL A 507 -20.02 17.11 2.75
CA VAL A 507 -19.47 18.13 1.87
C VAL A 507 -18.52 17.50 0.87
N HIS A 508 -18.54 18.03 -0.35
CA HIS A 508 -17.68 17.65 -1.46
C HIS A 508 -16.94 18.88 -1.96
N PHE A 509 -15.62 18.77 -2.05
CA PHE A 509 -14.73 19.74 -2.65
C PHE A 509 -14.25 19.15 -3.98
N ILE A 510 -14.73 19.71 -5.09
CA ILE A 510 -14.46 19.22 -6.45
C ILE A 510 -13.49 20.19 -7.10
N GLY A 511 -12.22 19.83 -7.21
CA GLY A 511 -11.18 20.78 -7.57
C GLY A 511 -9.78 20.22 -7.73
N TYR A 512 -8.81 21.12 -7.69
CA TYR A 512 -7.38 20.81 -7.86
C TYR A 512 -6.50 21.77 -7.05
N SER A 513 -5.29 21.34 -6.73
CA SER A 513 -4.28 22.23 -6.16
C SER A 513 -3.53 22.99 -7.25
N ASN A 514 -3.30 24.28 -7.02
CA ASN A 514 -2.50 25.13 -7.90
C ASN A 514 -1.02 24.96 -7.53
N GLY A 515 -0.34 24.00 -8.13
CA GLY A 515 1.09 23.76 -7.96
C GLY A 515 1.52 22.32 -8.25
N GLU A 516 2.82 22.05 -8.19
CA GLU A 516 3.38 20.68 -8.32
C GLU A 516 3.08 19.79 -7.10
N THR A 517 2.64 20.39 -5.99
CA THR A 517 2.31 19.69 -4.75
C THR A 517 0.81 19.53 -4.57
N ALA A 518 0.37 18.35 -4.12
CA ALA A 518 -1.01 18.12 -3.73
C ALA A 518 -1.38 19.01 -2.54
N ALA A 519 -2.62 19.51 -2.50
CA ALA A 519 -3.18 20.11 -1.31
C ALA A 519 -3.92 19.05 -0.49
N CYS A 520 -4.07 19.23 0.81
CA CYS A 520 -4.89 18.34 1.63
C CYS A 520 -6.00 19.12 2.30
N LEU A 521 -7.20 18.56 2.40
CA LEU A 521 -8.18 19.01 3.38
C LEU A 521 -7.66 18.58 4.75
N THR A 522 -7.25 19.54 5.57
CA THR A 522 -6.56 19.31 6.85
C THR A 522 -7.47 19.41 8.06
N GLU A 523 -8.59 20.12 7.92
CA GLU A 523 -9.56 20.25 9.01
C GLU A 523 -10.96 20.48 8.45
N VAL A 524 -11.97 19.89 9.08
CA VAL A 524 -13.39 20.24 8.91
C VAL A 524 -14.04 20.31 10.29
N ASP A 525 -14.59 21.47 10.62
CA ASP A 525 -15.32 21.76 11.86
C ASP A 525 -14.54 21.37 13.13
N GLY A 526 -13.25 21.73 13.16
CA GLY A 526 -12.33 21.40 14.25
C GLY A 526 -11.80 19.95 14.24
N ASN A 527 -12.35 19.06 13.40
CA ASN A 527 -11.84 17.71 13.23
C ASN A 527 -10.66 17.69 12.27
N GLN A 528 -9.52 17.19 12.73
CA GLN A 528 -8.33 17.03 11.90
C GLN A 528 -8.59 15.96 10.84
N THR A 529 -8.33 16.31 9.58
CA THR A 529 -8.44 15.42 8.42
C THR A 529 -7.10 15.39 7.68
N ASN A 530 -6.95 14.47 6.73
CA ASN A 530 -5.80 14.49 5.83
C ASN A 530 -6.19 13.90 4.47
N ILE A 531 -7.14 14.53 3.80
CA ILE A 531 -7.68 14.00 2.52
C ILE A 531 -6.99 14.74 1.37
N PRO A 532 -6.15 14.06 0.57
CA PRO A 532 -5.41 14.71 -0.50
C PRO A 532 -6.33 15.09 -1.66
N MET A 533 -6.09 16.28 -2.21
CA MET A 533 -6.62 16.76 -3.47
C MET A 533 -5.46 16.77 -4.48
N HIS A 534 -5.62 16.06 -5.60
CA HIS A 534 -4.52 15.86 -6.55
C HIS A 534 -4.01 17.19 -7.13
N ALA A 535 -2.71 17.22 -7.38
CA ALA A 535 -2.03 18.29 -8.09
C ALA A 535 -2.25 18.19 -9.60
N THR A 536 -2.46 19.31 -10.25
CA THR A 536 -2.47 19.39 -11.72
C THR A 536 -1.11 19.87 -12.20
N THR A 537 -0.42 19.04 -13.00
CA THR A 537 0.87 19.39 -13.65
C THR A 537 0.68 20.09 -14.99
N ALA A 538 -0.54 20.49 -15.35
CA ALA A 538 -0.81 21.07 -16.66
C ALA A 538 -0.23 22.49 -16.78
N THR A 539 0.73 22.65 -17.69
CA THR A 539 1.30 23.94 -18.13
C THR A 539 0.32 24.80 -18.95
N GLU A 540 -0.92 24.34 -19.13
CA GLU A 540 -1.98 25.06 -19.82
C GLU A 540 -3.29 24.87 -19.05
N ASN A 541 -4.16 25.89 -19.09
CA ASN A 541 -5.28 26.18 -18.18
C ASN A 541 -6.44 25.15 -18.08
N TYR A 542 -6.21 23.85 -18.28
CA TYR A 542 -7.26 22.84 -18.33
C TYR A 542 -6.85 21.57 -17.57
N ALA A 543 -7.48 21.35 -16.42
CA ALA A 543 -7.50 20.04 -15.77
C ALA A 543 -8.67 19.22 -16.34
N THR A 544 -8.37 18.09 -16.98
CA THR A 544 -9.38 17.19 -17.58
C THR A 544 -9.98 16.21 -16.56
N SER A 545 -9.59 16.27 -15.29
CA SER A 545 -10.03 15.35 -14.24
C SER A 545 -9.91 15.99 -12.84
N PRO A 546 -10.92 16.76 -12.35
CA PRO A 546 -10.89 17.33 -11.01
C PRO A 546 -10.95 16.23 -9.94
N SER A 547 -10.24 16.43 -8.83
CA SER A 547 -10.34 15.57 -7.65
C SER A 547 -11.64 15.84 -6.92
N VAL A 548 -12.26 14.81 -6.37
CA VAL A 548 -13.41 14.96 -5.45
C VAL A 548 -12.96 14.56 -4.05
N VAL A 549 -12.78 15.56 -3.19
CA VAL A 549 -12.48 15.37 -1.77
C VAL A 549 -13.78 15.48 -0.99
N SER A 550 -14.15 14.47 -0.20
CA SER A 550 -15.43 14.47 0.51
C SER A 550 -15.22 14.30 2.01
N TYR A 551 -16.03 14.99 2.82
CA TYR A 551 -16.07 14.82 4.27
C TYR A 551 -17.51 14.62 4.73
N LYS A 552 -17.76 13.58 5.52
CA LYS A 552 -19.07 13.28 6.11
C LYS A 552 -19.01 13.69 7.58
N PHE A 553 -19.97 14.49 8.02
CA PHE A 553 -20.09 14.84 9.42
C PHE A 553 -20.64 13.66 10.22
N ASP A 554 -20.15 13.48 11.46
CA ASP A 554 -20.66 12.45 12.37
C ASP A 554 -22.14 12.72 12.74
N ASP A 555 -22.45 13.99 12.98
CA ASP A 555 -23.81 14.52 13.16
C ASP A 555 -24.09 15.61 12.11
N ALA A 556 -25.34 15.75 11.68
CA ALA A 556 -25.70 16.81 10.73
C ALA A 556 -25.46 18.19 11.35
N VAL A 557 -24.69 19.04 10.68
CA VAL A 557 -24.27 20.35 11.20
C VAL A 557 -25.28 21.42 10.82
N CYS A 558 -25.66 22.25 11.79
CA CYS A 558 -26.57 23.39 11.65
C CYS A 558 -25.78 24.72 11.67
N ASP A 559 -26.37 25.77 11.12
CA ASP A 559 -25.89 27.17 11.15
C ASP A 559 -24.61 27.44 10.37
N SER A 560 -23.50 26.76 10.66
CA SER A 560 -22.26 26.86 9.89
C SER A 560 -21.32 25.70 10.15
N PHE A 561 -20.36 25.48 9.25
CA PHE A 561 -19.21 24.61 9.47
C PHE A 561 -17.95 25.28 8.94
N SER A 562 -16.80 24.95 9.52
CA SER A 562 -15.50 25.44 9.05
C SER A 562 -14.70 24.37 8.33
N PHE A 563 -13.74 24.76 7.48
CA PHE A 563 -12.79 23.84 6.87
C PHE A 563 -11.48 24.54 6.53
N THR A 564 -10.39 23.78 6.48
CA THR A 564 -9.05 24.28 6.14
C THR A 564 -8.39 23.34 5.15
N PHE A 565 -7.82 23.89 4.07
CA PHE A 565 -6.89 23.18 3.22
C PHE A 565 -5.45 23.51 3.61
N SER A 566 -4.49 22.66 3.24
CA SER A 566 -3.07 22.86 3.50
C SER A 566 -2.54 24.19 2.92
N THR A 567 -1.26 24.51 3.17
CA THR A 567 -0.66 25.77 2.71
C THR A 567 -0.54 25.89 1.18
N THR A 568 -0.81 24.81 0.44
CA THR A 568 -0.92 24.82 -1.02
C THR A 568 -2.25 25.46 -1.44
N GLN A 569 -2.21 26.38 -2.40
CA GLN A 569 -3.42 27.01 -2.92
C GLN A 569 -4.31 26.00 -3.64
N VAL A 570 -5.62 26.13 -3.48
CA VAL A 570 -6.62 25.26 -4.09
C VAL A 570 -7.70 26.04 -4.82
N CYS A 571 -8.18 25.47 -5.93
CA CYS A 571 -9.37 25.91 -6.65
C CYS A 571 -10.37 24.75 -6.62
N PHE A 572 -11.58 24.99 -6.12
CA PHE A 572 -12.60 23.95 -5.99
C PHE A 572 -14.01 24.52 -6.04
N ILE A 573 -14.95 23.64 -6.38
CA ILE A 573 -16.39 23.80 -6.19
C ILE A 573 -16.77 23.09 -4.90
N LEU A 574 -17.58 23.73 -4.06
CA LEU A 574 -18.14 23.12 -2.86
C LEU A 574 -19.57 22.66 -3.16
N ALA A 575 -19.86 21.36 -2.98
CA ALA A 575 -21.20 20.81 -2.98
C ALA A 575 -21.54 20.27 -1.58
N ILE A 576 -22.76 20.52 -1.11
CA ILE A 576 -23.22 20.15 0.23
C ILE A 576 -24.40 19.20 0.07
N GLU A 577 -24.28 17.98 0.60
CA GLU A 577 -25.43 17.12 0.84
C GLU A 577 -26.12 17.60 2.12
N ALA A 578 -27.36 18.07 2.00
CA ALA A 578 -28.07 18.73 3.09
C ALA A 578 -29.48 18.19 3.29
N GLU A 579 -30.04 18.39 4.48
CA GLU A 579 -31.44 18.08 4.79
C GLU A 579 -32.24 19.34 5.10
N VAL A 580 -33.44 19.41 4.50
CA VAL A 580 -34.41 20.49 4.73
C VAL A 580 -35.26 20.15 5.95
N GLY A 581 -35.22 21.02 6.96
CA GLY A 581 -35.94 20.88 8.22
C GLY A 581 -35.14 20.16 9.33
N GLY A 582 -33.86 19.85 9.10
CA GLY A 582 -32.97 19.21 10.07
C GLY A 582 -32.63 20.08 11.28
N CYS A 583 -32.66 21.41 11.11
CA CYS A 583 -32.41 22.39 12.17
C CYS A 583 -33.72 23.08 12.56
N GLN A 584 -34.28 22.75 13.73
CA GLN A 584 -35.51 23.38 14.25
C GLN A 584 -35.14 24.53 15.19
N THR A 585 -35.44 25.78 14.82
CA THR A 585 -35.31 26.91 15.75
C THR A 585 -36.44 26.91 16.79
N SER A 586 -36.20 27.48 17.98
CA SER A 586 -37.16 27.57 19.08
C SER A 586 -38.48 28.27 18.67
N GLY A 587 -38.42 29.24 17.74
CA GLY A 587 -39.59 29.93 17.19
C GLY A 587 -40.48 29.04 16.32
N GLN A 588 -39.91 28.09 15.56
CA GLN A 588 -40.69 27.16 14.73
C GLN A 588 -41.50 26.16 15.57
N LYS A 589 -40.99 25.77 16.74
CA LYS A 589 -41.70 24.92 17.71
C LYS A 589 -42.91 25.63 18.34
N GLU A 590 -42.87 26.96 18.51
CA GLU A 590 -44.01 27.76 18.96
C GLU A 590 -45.07 27.94 17.88
N ILE A 591 -44.66 28.22 16.63
CA ILE A 591 -45.58 28.37 15.49
C ILE A 591 -46.35 27.07 15.22
N MET A 592 -45.70 25.91 15.32
CA MET A 592 -46.37 24.60 15.16
C MET A 592 -47.39 24.32 16.28
N LYS A 593 -47.15 24.82 17.50
CA LYS A 593 -48.12 24.75 18.62
C LYS A 593 -49.30 25.70 18.43
N ASP A 594 -49.10 26.86 17.82
CA ASP A 594 -50.17 27.83 17.56
C ASP A 594 -51.01 27.49 16.32
N VAL A 595 -50.43 26.88 15.29
CA VAL A 595 -51.16 26.39 14.10
C VAL A 595 -52.07 25.20 14.44
N GLN A 596 -51.71 24.37 15.42
CA GLN A 596 -52.62 23.33 15.95
C GLN A 596 -53.81 23.90 16.75
N LYS A 597 -53.73 25.13 17.24
CA LYS A 597 -54.79 25.78 18.04
C LYS A 597 -55.80 26.58 17.21
N GLN A 598 -55.46 27.00 15.98
CA GLN A 598 -56.36 27.82 15.18
C GLN A 598 -57.30 26.99 14.31
N ASN A 599 -58.59 27.00 14.66
CA ASN A 599 -59.71 26.47 13.86
C ASN A 599 -60.02 27.39 12.67
N GLY A 600 -59.05 27.56 11.76
CA GLY A 600 -59.16 28.47 10.63
C GLY A 600 -58.59 27.86 9.35
N ASN A 601 -59.35 27.93 8.26
CA ASN A 601 -59.03 27.39 6.92
C ASN A 601 -57.78 28.01 6.23
N ALA A 602 -56.93 28.72 6.96
CA ALA A 602 -55.74 29.36 6.45
C ALA A 602 -54.67 28.32 6.06
N VAL A 603 -54.00 28.57 4.94
CA VAL A 603 -52.86 27.78 4.49
C VAL A 603 -51.59 28.57 4.77
N PHE A 604 -50.58 27.88 5.29
CA PHE A 604 -49.26 28.42 5.55
C PHE A 604 -48.25 27.78 4.61
N ASP A 605 -47.26 28.54 4.14
CA ASP A 605 -46.12 27.96 3.43
C ASP A 605 -45.17 27.24 4.42
N ALA A 606 -44.15 26.56 3.88
CA ALA A 606 -43.15 25.85 4.68
C ALA A 606 -42.36 26.74 5.67
N PHE A 607 -42.50 28.07 5.55
CA PHE A 607 -41.86 29.07 6.41
C PHE A 607 -42.84 29.69 7.43
N GLY A 608 -44.06 29.16 7.54
CA GLY A 608 -45.06 29.62 8.51
C GLY A 608 -45.78 30.92 8.11
N ARG A 609 -45.61 31.39 6.86
CA ARG A 609 -46.30 32.59 6.37
C ARG A 609 -47.68 32.22 5.85
N LYS A 610 -48.72 32.94 6.28
CA LYS A 610 -50.07 32.76 5.77
C LYS A 610 -50.11 33.14 4.29
N THR A 611 -50.44 32.18 3.43
CA THR A 611 -50.48 32.39 1.98
C THR A 611 -51.90 32.15 1.43
N PRO A 612 -52.47 33.12 0.69
CA PRO A 612 -53.74 32.92 -0.01
C PRO A 612 -53.56 32.21 -1.36
N HIS A 613 -52.33 32.06 -1.86
CA HIS A 613 -52.04 31.49 -3.18
C HIS A 613 -51.11 30.28 -3.10
N LEU A 614 -51.54 29.18 -3.72
CA LEU A 614 -50.76 27.95 -3.84
C LEU A 614 -49.99 27.97 -5.16
N ARG A 615 -48.72 27.57 -5.10
CA ARG A 615 -47.83 27.38 -6.23
C ARG A 615 -47.51 25.89 -6.32
N GLN A 616 -47.44 25.38 -7.55
CA GLN A 616 -47.14 23.97 -7.78
C GLN A 616 -45.78 23.56 -7.20
N ASN A 617 -45.68 22.31 -6.78
CA ASN A 617 -44.48 21.68 -6.23
C ASN A 617 -43.90 22.38 -4.99
N ARG A 618 -44.75 23.07 -4.21
CA ARG A 618 -44.39 23.61 -2.89
C ARG A 618 -45.13 22.89 -1.76
N ILE A 619 -44.46 22.80 -0.61
CA ILE A 619 -45.02 22.22 0.62
C ILE A 619 -45.78 23.30 1.38
N TYR A 620 -47.01 22.95 1.76
CA TYR A 620 -47.94 23.78 2.51
C TYR A 620 -48.41 23.06 3.75
N ILE A 621 -48.84 23.84 4.74
CA ILE A 621 -49.39 23.34 5.99
C ILE A 621 -50.80 23.88 6.14
N LYS A 622 -51.77 22.99 6.31
CA LYS A 622 -53.16 23.34 6.63
C LYS A 622 -53.66 22.40 7.70
N ASN A 623 -54.24 22.95 8.77
CA ASN A 623 -54.75 22.18 9.92
C ASN A 623 -53.73 21.19 10.51
N GLY A 624 -52.45 21.59 10.56
CA GLY A 624 -51.35 20.74 11.07
C GLY A 624 -50.90 19.60 10.15
N MET A 625 -51.49 19.45 8.96
CA MET A 625 -51.07 18.45 7.97
C MET A 625 -50.24 19.10 6.86
N LYS A 626 -49.10 18.49 6.54
CA LYS A 626 -48.27 18.86 5.40
C LYS A 626 -48.87 18.28 4.12
N PHE A 627 -48.98 19.09 3.08
CA PHE A 627 -49.38 18.65 1.76
C PHE A 627 -48.60 19.41 0.69
N MET A 628 -48.43 18.80 -0.47
CA MET A 628 -47.77 19.41 -1.62
C MET A 628 -48.83 19.69 -2.67
N PHE A 629 -48.89 20.92 -3.18
CA PHE A 629 -49.83 21.27 -4.24
C PHE A 629 -49.26 20.78 -5.58
N ARG A 630 -49.83 19.69 -6.12
CA ARG A 630 -49.54 19.14 -7.45
C ARG A 630 -50.79 19.31 -8.32
N ASN A 631 -50.59 19.41 -9.64
CA ASN A 631 -51.69 19.62 -10.60
C ASN A 631 -52.76 18.53 -10.53
#